data_AF-A0A645J7J8-F1
#
_entry.id   AF-A0A645J7J8-F1
#
_cell.length_a   1.000
_cell.length_b   1.000
_cell.length_c   1.000
_cell.angle_alpha   90.00
_cell.angle_beta   90.00
_cell.angle_gamma   90.00
#
_symmetry.space_group_name_H-M   'P 1'
#
loop_
_entity.id
_entity.type
_entity.pdbx_description
1 polymer ?
#
loop_
_entity_poly.entity_id
_entity_poly.type
_entity_poly.pdbx_seq_one_letter_code
_entity_poly.pdbx_strand_id
1 'polypeptide(L)'
;MPNKHVEGGFILKEGDVLAIEPFATNGKGLVHDGSLAEIYSIIRKKPVRMPAVRNVLKQAEEYRELPFAKRWLKSDRLDFSLLQLEKEGVLHSYPVLIESAGGLVSQAEHTVIITQDGCEVTTK
;
A
#
# COMPACT_ATOMS: atom_id res chain seq x y z
N MET A 1 3.56 -12.49 -7.37
CA MET A 1 4.64 -12.64 -8.37
C MET A 1 5.96 -12.30 -7.71
N PRO A 2 6.91 -13.25 -7.60
CA PRO A 2 8.17 -13.00 -6.91
C PRO A 2 9.17 -12.30 -7.85
N ASN A 3 9.89 -11.29 -7.33
CA ASN A 3 10.97 -10.59 -8.06
C ASN A 3 12.32 -11.33 -8.02
N LYS A 4 12.38 -12.48 -7.34
CA LYS A 4 13.53 -13.38 -7.28
C LYS A 4 13.05 -14.82 -7.40
N HIS A 5 13.95 -15.73 -7.74
CA HIS A 5 13.63 -17.15 -7.73
C HIS A 5 13.16 -17.60 -6.33
N VAL A 6 12.04 -18.32 -6.30
CA VAL A 6 11.50 -18.97 -5.11
C VAL A 6 11.02 -20.36 -5.52
N GLU A 7 11.11 -21.32 -4.60
CA GLU A 7 10.51 -22.63 -4.82
C GLU A 7 8.99 -22.54 -4.63
N GLY A 8 8.24 -23.07 -5.59
CA GLY A 8 6.77 -22.98 -5.63
C GLY A 8 6.26 -21.71 -6.32
N GLY A 9 4.93 -21.61 -6.44
CA GLY A 9 4.31 -20.49 -7.13
C GLY A 9 2.80 -20.63 -7.25
N PHE A 10 2.20 -19.62 -7.86
CA PHE A 10 0.78 -19.60 -8.18
C PHE A 10 0.60 -19.91 -9.68
N ILE A 11 -0.35 -20.80 -10.01
CA ILE A 11 -0.71 -21.10 -11.39
C ILE A 11 -1.70 -20.03 -11.87
N LEU A 12 -1.26 -19.21 -12.81
CA LEU A 12 -2.07 -18.18 -13.44
C LEU A 12 -3.23 -18.80 -14.23
N LYS A 13 -4.40 -18.17 -14.15
CA LYS A 13 -5.62 -18.58 -14.85
C LYS A 13 -6.13 -17.46 -15.73
N GLU A 14 -6.82 -17.82 -16.80
CA GLU A 14 -7.57 -16.87 -17.61
C GLU A 14 -8.51 -16.03 -16.73
N GLY A 15 -8.48 -14.71 -16.93
CA GLY A 15 -9.23 -13.73 -16.14
C GLY A 15 -8.48 -13.18 -14.92
N ASP A 16 -7.32 -13.73 -14.55
CA ASP A 16 -6.50 -13.14 -13.48
C ASP A 16 -6.00 -11.74 -13.88
N VAL A 17 -6.03 -10.80 -12.94
CA VAL A 17 -5.51 -9.44 -13.10
C VAL A 17 -4.33 -9.27 -12.15
N LEU A 18 -3.17 -8.89 -12.70
CA LEU A 18 -1.90 -8.85 -11.96
C LEU A 18 -1.21 -7.51 -12.15
N ALA A 19 -0.65 -6.99 -11.06
CA ALA A 19 0.42 -6.01 -11.12
C ALA A 19 1.76 -6.75 -11.26
N ILE A 20 2.49 -6.46 -12.33
CA ILE A 20 3.86 -6.89 -12.55
C ILE A 20 4.76 -5.71 -12.19
N GLU A 21 5.40 -5.79 -11.02
CA GLU A 21 6.11 -4.68 -10.40
C GLU A 21 7.54 -5.06 -9.99
N PRO A 22 8.50 -5.12 -10.94
CA PRO A 22 9.89 -5.36 -10.62
C PRO A 22 10.53 -4.17 -9.89
N PHE A 23 11.35 -4.49 -8.89
CA PHE A 23 12.25 -3.55 -8.22
C PHE A 23 13.70 -3.99 -8.47
N ALA A 24 14.57 -3.04 -8.76
CA ALA A 24 16.01 -3.25 -8.88
C ALA A 24 16.76 -2.26 -7.99
N THR A 25 17.89 -2.69 -7.44
CA THR A 25 18.72 -1.85 -6.59
C THR A 25 20.20 -2.17 -6.75
N ASN A 26 21.06 -1.17 -6.50
CA ASN A 26 22.50 -1.35 -6.32
C ASN A 26 22.90 -1.65 -4.86
N GLY A 27 21.92 -1.81 -3.96
CA GLY A 27 22.11 -2.18 -2.56
C GLY A 27 22.08 -3.69 -2.32
N LYS A 28 21.56 -4.09 -1.14
CA LYS A 28 21.46 -5.49 -0.70
C LYS A 28 20.27 -6.25 -1.31
N GLY A 29 19.31 -5.55 -1.91
CA GLY A 29 18.08 -6.18 -2.42
C GLY A 29 17.13 -6.61 -1.32
N LEU A 30 17.21 -5.95 -0.16
CA LEU A 30 16.34 -6.16 0.99
C LEU A 30 15.79 -4.83 1.45
N VAL A 31 14.50 -4.79 1.78
CA VAL A 31 13.85 -3.61 2.34
C VAL A 31 13.45 -3.84 3.79
N HIS A 32 13.37 -2.75 4.55
CA HIS A 32 12.76 -2.73 5.86
C HIS A 32 11.80 -1.54 5.97
N ASP A 33 10.90 -1.59 6.95
CA ASP A 33 9.98 -0.50 7.22
C ASP A 33 10.75 0.73 7.72
N GLY A 34 10.43 1.89 7.14
CA GLY A 34 10.86 3.19 7.62
C GLY A 34 10.02 3.68 8.81
N SER A 35 10.42 4.81 9.38
CA SER A 35 9.68 5.46 10.47
C SER A 35 8.47 6.29 10.01
N LEU A 36 8.35 6.52 8.70
CA LEU A 36 7.30 7.34 8.10
C LEU A 36 6.29 6.45 7.39
N ALA A 37 5.00 6.75 7.61
CA ALA A 37 3.90 6.19 6.84
C ALA A 37 3.09 7.35 6.25
N GLU A 38 2.84 7.27 4.94
CA GLU A 38 2.05 8.28 4.20
C GLU A 38 0.79 7.68 3.59
N ILE A 39 0.68 6.35 3.60
CA ILE A 39 -0.45 5.60 3.05
C ILE A 39 -1.08 4.81 4.18
N TYR A 40 -2.41 4.80 4.23
CA TYR A 40 -3.20 4.13 5.24
C TYR A 40 -4.40 3.43 4.59
N SER A 41 -4.96 2.42 5.24
CA SER A 41 -6.24 1.80 4.85
C SER A 41 -7.12 1.59 6.07
N ILE A 42 -8.44 1.61 5.89
CA ILE A 42 -9.39 1.23 6.94
C ILE A 42 -9.47 -0.30 6.96
N ILE A 43 -9.05 -0.92 8.06
CA ILE A 43 -9.11 -2.37 8.23
C ILE A 43 -10.31 -2.82 9.08
N ARG A 44 -10.90 -1.90 9.85
CA ARG A 44 -12.15 -2.14 10.59
C ARG A 44 -12.80 -0.82 10.98
N LYS A 45 -14.12 -0.82 11.11
CA LYS A 45 -14.86 0.37 11.58
C LYS A 45 -15.19 0.25 13.07
N LYS A 46 -14.91 1.31 13.83
CA LYS A 46 -15.26 1.43 15.24
C LYS A 46 -15.75 2.84 15.56
N PRO A 47 -16.68 3.02 16.52
CA PRO A 47 -17.08 4.35 16.96
C PRO A 47 -15.94 5.11 17.62
N VAL A 48 -15.63 6.30 17.11
CA VAL A 48 -14.60 7.20 17.67
C VAL A 48 -15.26 8.36 18.41
N ARG A 49 -14.86 8.56 19.67
CA ARG A 49 -15.45 9.58 20.55
C ARG A 49 -14.93 10.99 20.27
N MET A 50 -13.63 11.13 20.04
CA MET A 50 -13.00 12.44 19.91
C MET A 50 -13.40 13.11 18.57
N PRO A 51 -13.96 14.33 18.57
CA PRO A 51 -14.44 14.98 17.35
C PRO A 51 -13.39 15.14 16.25
N ALA A 52 -12.16 15.53 16.61
CA ALA A 52 -11.06 15.70 15.65
C ALA A 52 -10.71 14.38 14.94
N VAL A 53 -10.63 13.29 15.71
CA VAL A 53 -10.31 11.95 15.19
C VAL A 53 -11.46 11.40 14.34
N ARG A 54 -12.71 11.62 14.78
CA ARG A 54 -13.92 11.27 14.03
C ARG A 54 -13.98 11.99 12.68
N ASN A 55 -13.60 13.27 12.64
CA ASN A 55 -13.58 14.04 11.40
C ASN A 55 -12.59 13.46 10.38
N VAL A 56 -11.42 13.02 10.84
CA VAL A 56 -10.43 12.35 9.99
C VAL A 56 -10.93 10.99 9.53
N LEU A 57 -11.52 10.18 10.43
CA LEU A 57 -12.12 8.90 10.05
C LEU A 57 -13.20 9.06 8.98
N LYS A 58 -14.08 10.06 9.12
CA LYS A 58 -15.14 10.32 8.14
C LYS A 58 -14.59 10.62 6.73
N GLN A 59 -13.51 11.39 6.63
CA GLN A 59 -12.83 11.64 5.36
C GLN A 59 -12.20 10.36 4.81
N ALA A 60 -11.54 9.56 5.67
CA ALA A 60 -10.95 8.29 5.26
C ALA A 60 -12.00 7.29 4.74
N GLU A 61 -13.24 7.32 5.27
CA GLU A 61 -14.32 6.44 4.84
C GLU A 61 -14.77 6.65 3.38
N GLU A 62 -14.45 7.79 2.77
CA GLU A 62 -14.70 8.03 1.34
C GLU A 62 -13.93 7.04 0.45
N TYR A 63 -12.79 6.54 0.93
CA TYR A 63 -11.93 5.57 0.23
C TYR A 63 -12.29 4.11 0.52
N ARG A 64 -13.29 3.85 1.38
CA ARG A 64 -13.76 2.52 1.74
C ARG A 64 -12.63 1.62 2.27
N GLU A 65 -12.33 0.53 1.57
CA GLU A 65 -11.27 -0.44 1.89
C GLU A 65 -9.98 -0.17 1.09
N LEU A 66 -10.01 0.79 0.16
CA LEU A 66 -8.84 1.14 -0.63
C LEU A 66 -7.85 1.97 0.21
N PRO A 67 -6.54 1.82 -0.03
CA PRO A 67 -5.55 2.70 0.56
C PRO A 67 -5.76 4.16 0.16
N PHE A 68 -5.43 5.07 1.08
CA PHE A 68 -5.49 6.52 0.88
C PHE A 68 -4.23 7.19 1.39
N ALA A 69 -3.89 8.33 0.77
CA ALA A 69 -2.74 9.12 1.19
C ALA A 69 -3.09 10.10 2.31
N LYS A 70 -2.23 10.25 3.31
CA LYS A 70 -2.33 11.23 4.39
C LYS A 70 -2.64 12.63 3.88
N ARG A 71 -1.96 13.06 2.81
CA ARG A 71 -2.11 14.38 2.18
C ARG A 71 -3.49 14.65 1.58
N TRP A 72 -4.34 13.63 1.41
CA TRP A 72 -5.72 13.82 0.92
C TRP A 72 -6.67 14.28 2.04
N LEU A 73 -6.28 14.07 3.30
CA LEU A 73 -7.07 14.41 4.46
C LEU A 73 -6.74 15.83 4.95
N LYS A 74 -7.75 16.51 5.49
CA LYS A 74 -7.63 17.88 6.03
C LYS A 74 -8.00 17.91 7.50
N SER A 75 -7.05 18.30 8.36
CA SER A 75 -7.24 18.48 9.80
C SER A 75 -6.04 19.17 10.43
N ASP A 76 -6.28 20.10 11.36
CA ASP A 76 -5.22 20.73 12.17
C ASP A 76 -4.55 19.76 13.15
N ARG A 77 -5.14 18.57 13.35
CA ARG A 77 -4.64 17.50 14.22
C ARG A 77 -4.49 16.18 13.46
N LEU A 78 -4.08 16.24 12.19
CA LEU A 78 -4.06 15.09 11.30
C LEU A 78 -3.17 13.96 11.84
N ASP A 79 -1.90 14.24 12.16
CA ASP A 79 -0.96 13.24 12.68
C ASP A 79 -1.45 12.55 13.95
N PHE A 80 -1.91 13.36 14.91
CA PHE A 80 -2.49 12.84 16.14
C PHE A 80 -3.69 11.93 15.87
N SER A 81 -4.56 12.32 14.93
CA SER A 81 -5.76 11.57 14.61
C SER A 81 -5.44 10.24 13.92
N LEU A 82 -4.50 10.24 12.98
CA LEU A 82 -4.03 9.01 12.31
C LEU A 82 -3.39 8.05 13.31
N LEU A 83 -2.50 8.55 14.18
CA LEU A 83 -1.88 7.75 15.24
C LEU A 83 -2.92 7.14 16.19
N GLN A 84 -3.94 7.91 16.57
CA GLN A 84 -5.00 7.40 17.44
C GLN A 84 -5.83 6.30 16.75
N LEU A 85 -6.19 6.50 15.48
CA LEU A 85 -6.93 5.52 14.70
C LEU A 85 -6.14 4.22 14.49
N GLU A 86 -4.83 4.32 14.26
CA GLU A 86 -3.93 3.18 14.17
C GLU A 86 -3.80 2.44 15.51
N LYS A 87 -3.63 3.16 16.63
CA LYS A 87 -3.63 2.57 17.98
C LYS A 87 -4.94 1.87 18.33
N GLU A 88 -6.07 2.44 17.89
CA GLU A 88 -7.39 1.82 18.01
C GLU A 88 -7.61 0.70 16.98
N GLY A 89 -6.61 0.45 16.12
CA GLY A 89 -6.55 -0.52 15.01
C GLY A 89 -7.64 -0.33 13.98
N VAL A 90 -8.20 0.87 13.86
CA VAL A 90 -9.17 1.24 12.81
C VAL A 90 -8.44 1.36 11.47
N LEU A 91 -7.25 1.97 11.51
CA LEU A 91 -6.36 2.07 10.36
C LEU A 91 -5.21 1.08 10.44
N HIS A 92 -4.77 0.63 9.27
CA HIS A 92 -3.43 0.08 9.07
C HIS A 92 -2.60 1.13 8.33
N SER A 93 -1.36 1.34 8.77
CA SER A 93 -0.39 2.18 8.08
C SER A 93 0.49 1.33 7.18
N TYR A 94 0.91 1.89 6.05
CA TYR A 94 1.90 1.28 5.16
C TYR A 94 3.18 2.14 5.22
N PRO A 95 4.18 1.73 6.04
CA PRO A 95 5.43 2.44 6.13
C PRO A 95 6.16 2.49 4.78
N VAL A 96 6.95 3.54 4.58
CA VAL A 96 7.86 3.61 3.43
C VAL A 96 8.87 2.47 3.54
N LEU A 97 8.98 1.66 2.48
CA LEU A 97 9.98 0.60 2.40
C LEU A 97 11.34 1.20 1.98
N ILE A 98 12.35 1.01 2.82
CA ILE A 98 13.70 1.58 2.64
C ILE A 98 14.68 0.45 2.34
N GLU A 99 15.54 0.64 1.34
CA GLU A 99 16.61 -0.30 1.00
C GLU A 99 17.64 -0.38 2.14
N SER A 100 17.99 -1.59 2.56
CA SER A 100 18.71 -1.86 3.81
C SER A 100 20.16 -1.36 3.86
N ALA A 101 20.77 -1.04 2.72
CA ALA A 101 22.10 -0.44 2.62
C ALA A 101 22.06 1.02 2.13
N GLY A 102 20.87 1.62 2.01
CA GLY A 102 20.70 2.95 1.43
C GLY A 102 20.97 2.99 -0.08
N GLY A 103 20.89 1.84 -0.76
CA GLY A 103 21.05 1.76 -2.20
C GLY A 103 19.96 2.53 -2.94
N LEU A 104 20.27 2.97 -4.16
CA LEU A 104 19.27 3.49 -5.08
C LEU A 104 18.35 2.35 -5.51
N VAL A 105 17.06 2.66 -5.63
CA VAL A 105 16.03 1.73 -6.09
C VAL A 105 15.36 2.30 -7.32
N SER A 106 15.20 1.47 -8.34
CA SER A 106 14.34 1.74 -9.49
C SER A 106 13.19 0.73 -9.52
N GLN A 107 12.04 1.17 -10.00
CA GLN A 107 10.85 0.35 -10.16
C GLN A 107 10.22 0.62 -11.52
N ALA A 108 9.54 -0.39 -12.06
CA ALA A 108 8.61 -0.25 -13.17
C ALA A 108 7.38 -1.09 -12.86
N GLU A 109 6.23 -0.74 -13.42
CA GLU A 109 4.99 -1.45 -13.18
C GLU A 109 4.11 -1.50 -14.43
N HIS A 110 3.49 -2.66 -14.64
CA HIS A 110 2.34 -2.79 -15.52
C HIS A 110 1.25 -3.65 -14.90
N THR A 111 0.01 -3.25 -15.13
CA THR A 111 -1.16 -4.11 -14.91
C THR A 111 -1.43 -4.95 -16.15
N VAL A 112 -1.60 -6.26 -15.97
CA VAL A 112 -1.92 -7.21 -17.04
C VAL A 112 -3.15 -8.04 -16.71
N ILE A 113 -3.89 -8.44 -17.74
CA ILE A 113 -5.00 -9.39 -17.67
C ILE A 113 -4.59 -10.67 -18.40
N ILE A 114 -4.69 -11.82 -17.74
CA ILE A 114 -4.39 -13.12 -18.35
C ILE A 114 -5.55 -13.53 -19.25
N THR A 115 -5.23 -13.89 -20.49
CA THR A 115 -6.18 -14.36 -21.50
C THR A 115 -5.88 -15.81 -21.86
N GLN A 116 -6.78 -16.46 -22.62
CA GLN A 116 -6.55 -17.83 -23.10
C GLN A 116 -5.24 -17.98 -23.88
N ASP A 117 -4.87 -16.97 -24.68
CA ASP A 117 -3.75 -17.00 -25.61
C ASP A 117 -2.52 -16.19 -25.13
N GLY A 118 -2.55 -15.64 -23.91
CA GLY A 118 -1.45 -14.84 -23.37
C GLY A 118 -1.87 -13.84 -22.30
N CYS A 119 -1.48 -12.57 -22.49
CA CYS A 119 -1.90 -11.48 -21.60
C CYS A 119 -2.10 -10.16 -22.35
N GLU A 120 -2.99 -9.33 -21.83
CA GLU A 120 -3.22 -7.96 -22.26
C GLU A 120 -2.59 -6.99 -21.25
N VAL A 121 -1.78 -6.05 -21.72
CA VAL A 121 -1.22 -4.97 -20.88
C VAL A 121 -2.16 -3.78 -20.91
N THR A 122 -2.71 -3.40 -19.75
CA THR A 122 -3.75 -2.35 -19.65
C THR A 122 -3.20 -0.97 -19.28
N THR A 123 -1.90 -0.87 -19.07
CA THR A 123 -1.17 0.33 -18.63
C THR A 123 -0.05 0.66 -19.62
N LYS A 124 0.39 1.92 -19.68
CA LYS A 124 1.44 2.40 -20.59
C LYS A 124 2.62 2.96 -19.82
#